data_AF-A0A522EC91-F1
#
_entry.id   AF-A0A522EC91-F1
#
_cell.length_a   1.000
_cell.length_b   1.000
_cell.length_c   1.000
_cell.angle_alpha   90.00
_cell.angle_beta   90.00
_cell.angle_gamma   90.00
#
_symmetry.space_group_name_H-M   'P 1'
#
loop_
_entity.id
_entity.type
_entity.pdbx_description
1 polymer ?
#
loop_
_entity_poly.entity_id
_entity_poly.type
_entity_poly.pdbx_seq_one_letter_code
_entity_poly.pdbx_strand_id
1 'polypeptide(L)' 'PGGLKKTVFELQAVNWKTQQKIAMPVIIEQMALLKKHHAQHIGYYPDNVFQDQPRLKDLQQHFSLPDLP' A
#
# COMPACT_ATOMS: atom_id res chain seq x y z
N PRO A 1 15.03 11.30 -16.77
CA PRO A 1 15.73 11.01 -15.50
C PRO A 1 14.77 11.19 -14.30
N GLY A 2 14.91 10.40 -13.23
CA GLY A 2 14.12 10.56 -11.99
C GLY A 2 12.73 9.91 -11.96
N GLY A 3 12.53 8.78 -12.63
CA GLY A 3 11.22 8.11 -12.75
C GLY A 3 10.52 7.85 -11.41
N LEU A 4 11.25 7.35 -10.41
CA LEU A 4 10.68 7.06 -9.07
C LEU A 4 10.07 8.28 -8.36
N LYS A 5 10.49 9.50 -8.69
CA LYS A 5 9.92 10.75 -8.13
C LYS A 5 8.61 11.17 -8.81
N LYS A 6 8.24 10.50 -9.90
CA LYS A 6 7.12 10.84 -10.79
C LYS A 6 6.21 9.64 -11.06
N THR A 7 6.41 8.53 -10.36
CA THR A 7 5.64 7.30 -10.53
C THR A 7 5.02 6.92 -9.20
N VAL A 8 3.72 6.67 -9.20
CA VAL A 8 3.01 6.04 -8.09
C VAL A 8 2.95 4.54 -8.34
N PHE A 9 3.38 3.75 -7.37
CA PHE A 9 3.24 2.30 -7.39
C PHE A 9 1.94 1.92 -6.67
N GLU A 10 0.91 1.57 -7.44
CA GLU A 10 -0.38 1.15 -6.89
C GLU A 10 -0.42 -0.36 -6.67
N LEU A 11 -0.48 -0.78 -5.41
CA LEU A 11 -0.58 -2.18 -5.01
C LEU A 11 -2.03 -2.67 -5.07
N GLN A 12 -2.21 -3.96 -5.34
CA GLN A 12 -3.53 -4.58 -5.21
C GLN A 12 -3.83 -4.95 -3.76
N ALA A 13 -5.06 -4.71 -3.30
CA ALA A 13 -5.57 -5.14 -2.00
C ALA A 13 -6.52 -6.35 -2.10
N VAL A 14 -6.90 -6.72 -3.33
CA VAL A 14 -7.74 -7.87 -3.67
C VAL A 14 -7.06 -8.67 -4.77
N ASN A 15 -7.17 -9.99 -4.71
CA ASN A 15 -6.85 -10.85 -5.83
C ASN A 15 -8.04 -10.88 -6.80
N TRP A 16 -7.94 -10.19 -7.93
CA TRP A 16 -9.04 -10.09 -8.89
C TRP A 16 -9.43 -11.41 -9.57
N LYS A 17 -8.56 -12.42 -9.57
CA LYS A 17 -8.89 -13.72 -10.15
C LYS A 17 -9.81 -14.53 -9.23
N THR A 18 -9.63 -14.40 -7.91
CA THR A 18 -10.35 -15.20 -6.91
C THR A 18 -11.34 -14.38 -6.09
N GLN A 19 -11.34 -13.05 -6.27
CA GLN A 19 -12.10 -12.09 -5.47
C GLN A 19 -11.77 -12.16 -3.95
N GLN A 20 -10.61 -12.71 -3.61
CA GLN A 20 -10.17 -12.85 -2.22
C GLN A 20 -9.36 -11.63 -1.77
N LYS A 21 -9.53 -11.26 -0.50
CA LYS A 21 -8.71 -10.23 0.15
C LYS A 21 -7.25 -10.64 0.13
N ILE A 22 -6.35 -9.70 -0.14
CA ILE A 22 -4.93 -9.92 0.11
C ILE A 22 -4.68 -9.79 1.61
N ALA A 23 -3.97 -10.76 2.18
CA ALA A 23 -3.63 -10.77 3.59
C ALA A 23 -2.77 -9.55 3.93
N MET A 24 -3.09 -8.88 5.05
CA MET A 24 -2.41 -7.64 5.44
C MET A 24 -0.88 -7.75 5.53
N PRO A 25 -0.27 -8.85 6.04
CA PRO A 25 1.18 -9.00 6.02
C PRO A 25 1.81 -8.89 4.63
N VAL A 26 1.14 -9.41 3.60
CA VAL A 26 1.62 -9.33 2.20
C VAL A 26 1.63 -7.88 1.70
N ILE A 27 0.59 -7.12 2.03
CA ILE A 27 0.49 -5.69 1.67
C ILE A 27 1.63 -4.92 2.33
N ILE A 28 1.88 -5.15 3.63
CA ILE A 28 2.95 -4.49 4.39
C ILE A 28 4.32 -4.84 3.82
N GLU A 29 4.59 -6.12 3.53
CA GLU A 29 5.87 -6.56 2.96
C GLU A 29 6.15 -5.91 1.60
N GLN A 30 5.12 -5.78 0.75
CA GLN A 30 5.25 -5.09 -0.54
C GLN A 30 5.52 -3.59 -0.39
N MET A 31 4.83 -2.91 0.53
CA MET A 31 5.11 -1.51 0.85
C MET A 31 6.54 -1.33 1.37
N ALA A 32 7.00 -2.21 2.26
CA ALA A 32 8.35 -2.19 2.80
C ALA A 32 9.41 -2.43 1.71
N LEU A 33 9.15 -3.36 0.78
CA LEU A 33 10.01 -3.63 -0.36
C LEU A 33 10.17 -2.39 -1.26
N LEU A 34 9.06 -1.74 -1.63
CA LEU A 34 9.09 -0.52 -2.44
C LEU A 34 9.89 0.60 -1.75
N LYS A 35 9.65 0.81 -0.45
CA LYS A 35 10.39 1.81 0.35
C LYS A 35 11.88 1.50 0.42
N LYS A 36 12.27 0.23 0.60
CA LYS A 36 13.67 -0.23 0.59
C LYS A 36 14.38 0.10 -0.73
N HIS A 37 13.64 0.14 -1.83
CA HIS A 37 14.15 0.51 -3.16
C HIS A 37 13.91 1.99 -3.52
N HIS A 38 13.70 2.85 -2.53
CA HIS A 38 13.52 4.30 -2.69
C HIS A 38 12.28 4.71 -3.51
N ALA A 39 11.30 3.82 -3.70
CA ALA A 39 9.99 4.16 -4.26
C ALA A 39 9.08 4.66 -3.13
N GLN A 40 8.95 5.98 -3.02
CA GLN A 40 8.22 6.62 -1.91
C GLN A 40 6.73 6.82 -2.18
N HIS A 41 6.34 6.94 -3.45
CA HIS A 41 4.97 7.20 -3.86
C HIS A 41 4.24 5.87 -4.06
N ILE A 42 3.47 5.46 -3.07
CA ILE A 42 2.78 4.17 -3.04
C ILE A 42 1.29 4.43 -2.87
N GLY A 43 0.45 3.68 -3.56
CA GLY A 43 -0.99 3.61 -3.37
C GLY A 43 -1.47 2.17 -3.25
N TYR A 44 -2.76 1.97 -3.03
CA TYR A 44 -3.36 0.64 -3.10
C TYR A 44 -4.81 0.70 -3.61
N TYR A 45 -5.28 -0.38 -4.24
CA TYR A 45 -6.66 -0.50 -4.72
C TYR A 45 -7.19 -1.95 -4.70
N PRO A 46 -8.47 -2.21 -4.35
CA PRO A 46 -9.45 -1.25 -3.83
C PRO A 46 -9.35 -1.10 -2.30
N ASP A 47 -9.94 -0.03 -1.77
CA ASP A 47 -10.21 0.10 -0.34
C ASP A 47 -11.66 -0.33 -0.04
N ASN A 48 -11.84 -1.19 0.96
CA ASN A 48 -13.16 -1.62 1.42
C ASN A 48 -13.38 -1.17 2.86
N VAL A 49 -13.79 0.08 3.00
CA VAL A 49 -14.07 0.75 4.28
C VAL A 49 -15.12 0.03 5.14
N PHE A 50 -16.06 -0.69 4.53
CA PHE A 50 -17.12 -1.40 5.26
C PHE A 50 -16.63 -2.69 5.94
N GLN A 51 -15.44 -3.17 5.56
CA GLN A 51 -14.89 -4.43 6.05
C GLN A 51 -13.48 -4.29 6.64
N ASP A 52 -13.01 -3.06 6.88
CA ASP A 52 -11.66 -2.76 7.38
C ASP A 52 -10.58 -3.52 6.59
N GLN A 53 -10.66 -3.44 5.26
CA GLN A 53 -9.76 -4.13 4.33
C GLN A 53 -9.22 -3.16 3.26
N PRO A 54 -7.90 -2.93 3.21
CA PRO A 54 -6.89 -3.41 4.16
C PRO A 54 -7.09 -2.81 5.57
N ARG A 55 -6.59 -3.51 6.60
CA ARG A 55 -6.82 -3.11 8.01
C ARG A 55 -6.24 -1.73 8.29
N LEU A 56 -7.08 -0.77 8.65
CA LEU A 56 -6.71 0.64 8.81
C LEU A 56 -5.60 0.84 9.84
N LYS A 57 -5.69 0.14 10.98
CA LYS A 57 -4.68 0.24 12.05
C LYS A 57 -3.28 -0.10 11.57
N ASP A 58 -3.15 -1.07 10.66
CA ASP A 58 -1.86 -1.47 10.11
C ASP A 58 -1.38 -0.49 9.05
N LEU A 59 -2.29 0.01 8.22
CA LEU A 59 -2.00 1.06 7.24
C LEU A 59 -1.48 2.33 7.92
N GLN A 60 -2.07 2.74 9.05
CA GLN A 60 -1.61 3.92 9.77
C GLN A 60 -0.14 3.86 10.20
N GLN A 61 0.39 2.65 10.46
CA GLN A 61 1.79 2.44 10.86
C GLN A 61 2.75 2.38 9.67
N HIS A 62 2.29 1.91 8.52
CA HIS A 62 3.16 1.58 7.38
C HIS A 62 2.95 2.44 6.14
N PHE A 63 1.85 3.19 6.06
CA PHE A 63 1.44 3.95 4.88
C PHE A 63 1.36 5.46 5.12
N SER A 64 0.90 5.88 6.32
CA SER A 64 0.74 7.29 6.65
C SER A 64 2.01 8.11 6.46
N LEU A 65 1.84 9.35 6.02
CA LEU A 65 2.90 10.35 6.07
C LEU A 65 3.14 10.73 7.55
N PRO A 66 4.39 11.03 7.93
CA PRO A 66 4.65 11.66 9.21
C PRO A 66 3.97 13.03 9.26
N ASP A 67 3.73 13.54 10.47
CA ASP A 67 3.30 14.93 10.66
C ASP A 67 4.29 15.85 9.94
N LEU A 68 3.78 16.63 9.00
CA LEU A 68 4.56 17.64 8.30
C LEU A 68 4.62 18.89 9.20
N PRO A 69 5.78 19.56 9.29
CA PRO A 69 5.93 20.78 10.08
C PRO A 69 5.06 21.92 9.58
#